data_AF-A0A1F9JKX0-F1
#
_entry.id   AF-A0A1F9JKX0-F1
#
_cell.length_a   1.000
_cell.length_b   1.000
_cell.length_c   1.000
_cell.angle_alpha   90.00
_cell.angle_beta   90.00
_cell.angle_gamma   90.00
#
_symmetry.space_group_name_H-M   'P 1'
#
loop_
_entity.id
_entity.type
_entity.pdbx_description
1 polymer ?
#
loop_
_entity_poly.entity_id
_entity_poly.type
_entity_poly.pdbx_seq_one_letter_code
_entity_poly.pdbx_strand_id
1 'polypeptide(L)'
;MEPLSRKERRKAERQAKRGQSQREKAKHQKLALVQKLFLYLVGILLLGGVGYWAYGRLAAASPGEFVASLGNRHIAPMEMGLTQYTSEPPTSGPHFAAIARWGIHESPIPKELQVHNLEDGGVLVQYNCPLTNEECKTLIEKLAQIVRRYDHAILAPYPG
;
A
#
# COMPACT_ATOMS: atom_id res chain seq x y z
N MET A 1 9.77 81.97 -12.15
CA MET A 1 9.22 80.89 -11.31
C MET A 1 9.19 81.41 -9.88
N GLU A 2 7.99 81.54 -9.31
CA GLU A 2 7.81 82.07 -7.95
C GLU A 2 8.31 81.05 -6.91
N PRO A 3 9.12 81.46 -5.92
CA PRO A 3 9.64 80.54 -4.92
C PRO A 3 8.54 80.08 -3.95
N LEU A 4 8.45 78.76 -3.75
CA LEU A 4 7.48 78.12 -2.85
C LEU A 4 7.45 78.77 -1.45
N SER A 5 6.24 78.99 -0.93
CA SER A 5 5.99 79.51 0.41
C SER A 5 6.56 78.59 1.50
N ARG A 6 7.01 79.16 2.62
CA ARG A 6 7.47 78.39 3.81
C ARG A 6 6.47 77.31 4.25
N LYS A 7 5.16 77.59 4.13
CA LYS A 7 4.10 76.62 4.48
C LYS A 7 4.07 75.45 3.49
N GLU A 8 4.28 75.70 2.21
CA GLU A 8 4.26 74.69 1.15
C GLU A 8 5.49 73.77 1.25
N ARG A 9 6.69 74.33 1.48
CA ARG A 9 7.90 73.55 1.76
C ARG A 9 7.74 72.60 2.94
N ARG A 10 7.17 73.10 4.06
CA ARG A 10 6.94 72.30 5.27
C ARG A 10 5.88 71.21 5.06
N LYS A 11 4.90 71.42 4.18
CA LYS A 11 3.89 70.43 3.79
C LYS A 11 4.49 69.34 2.91
N ALA A 12 5.33 69.72 1.94
CA ALA A 12 6.04 68.80 1.06
C ALA A 12 7.00 67.88 1.83
N GLU A 13 7.80 68.42 2.77
CA GLU A 13 8.66 67.61 3.64
C GLU A 13 7.87 66.61 4.50
N ARG A 14 6.72 67.03 5.05
CA ARG A 14 5.84 66.13 5.82
C ARG A 14 5.25 65.03 4.94
N GLN A 15 4.85 65.33 3.71
CA GLN A 15 4.38 64.33 2.74
C GLN A 15 5.50 63.36 2.33
N ALA A 16 6.72 63.85 2.07
CA ALA A 16 7.87 63.02 1.74
C ALA A 16 8.25 62.08 2.91
N LYS A 17 8.31 62.59 4.15
CA LYS A 17 8.55 61.77 5.35
C LYS A 17 7.45 60.75 5.58
N ARG A 18 6.18 61.11 5.37
CA ARG A 18 5.04 60.16 5.44
C ARG A 18 5.15 59.09 4.36
N GLY A 19 5.52 59.44 3.13
CA GLY A 19 5.73 58.51 2.03
C GLY A 19 6.90 57.54 2.26
N GLN A 20 8.02 58.02 2.81
CA GLN A 20 9.14 57.17 3.23
C GLN A 20 8.73 56.20 4.34
N SER A 21 8.08 56.69 5.41
CA SER A 21 7.62 55.83 6.51
C SER A 21 6.59 54.79 6.05
N GLN A 22 5.67 55.16 5.15
CA GLN A 22 4.71 54.22 4.57
C GLN A 22 5.40 53.16 3.70
N ARG A 23 6.42 53.54 2.91
CA ARG A 23 7.23 52.58 2.11
C ARG A 23 8.02 51.62 2.99
N GLU A 24 8.61 52.08 4.08
CA GLU A 24 9.31 51.21 5.04
C GLU A 24 8.35 50.25 5.73
N LYS A 25 7.20 50.73 6.21
CA LYS A 25 6.14 49.87 6.78
C LYS A 25 5.64 48.84 5.77
N ALA A 26 5.42 49.23 4.52
CA ALA A 26 5.01 48.32 3.45
C ALA A 26 6.09 47.27 3.13
N LYS A 27 7.38 47.64 3.16
CA LYS A 27 8.50 46.68 3.02
C LYS A 27 8.52 45.66 4.16
N HIS A 28 8.41 46.12 5.42
CA HIS A 28 8.36 45.23 6.58
C HIS A 28 7.12 44.31 6.56
N GLN A 29 5.95 44.84 6.17
CA GLN A 29 4.73 44.05 6.01
C GLN A 29 4.85 43.00 4.90
N LYS A 30 5.41 43.37 3.74
CA LYS A 30 5.68 42.42 2.65
C LYS A 30 6.68 41.33 3.08
N LEU A 31 7.76 41.70 3.76
CA LEU A 31 8.75 40.75 4.25
C LEU A 31 8.14 39.78 5.28
N ALA A 32 7.33 40.28 6.22
CA ALA A 32 6.63 39.46 7.20
C ALA A 32 5.62 38.50 6.54
N LEU A 33 4.92 38.93 5.48
CA LEU A 33 4.04 38.07 4.72
C LEU A 33 4.81 36.96 3.99
N VAL A 34 5.91 37.31 3.31
CA VAL A 34 6.78 36.34 2.62
C VAL A 34 7.36 35.33 3.61
N GLN A 35 7.83 35.78 4.78
CA GLN A 35 8.32 34.89 5.83
C GLN A 35 7.24 33.93 6.34
N LYS A 36 6.01 34.41 6.58
CA LYS A 36 4.89 33.54 6.98
C LYS A 36 4.56 32.50 5.91
N LEU A 37 4.48 32.91 4.65
CA LEU A 37 4.23 31.99 3.53
C LEU A 37 5.33 30.94 3.40
N PHE A 38 6.60 31.34 3.57
CA PHE A 38 7.72 30.42 3.59
C PHE A 38 7.60 29.41 4.74
N LEU A 39 7.28 29.86 5.96
CA LEU A 39 7.07 28.98 7.11
C LEU A 39 5.91 28.00 6.89
N TYR A 40 4.80 28.45 6.29
CA TYR A 40 3.70 27.56 5.93
C TYR A 40 4.10 26.52 4.88
N LEU A 41 4.84 26.94 3.84
CA LEU A 41 5.33 26.03 2.81
C LEU A 41 6.26 24.96 3.42
N VAL A 42 7.22 25.38 4.26
CA VAL A 42 8.10 24.46 4.98
C VAL A 42 7.31 23.52 5.88
N GLY A 43 6.32 24.03 6.62
CA GLY A 43 5.44 23.22 7.46
C GLY A 43 4.66 22.17 6.67
N ILE A 44 4.09 22.53 5.53
CA ILE A 44 3.37 21.60 4.63
C ILE A 44 4.32 20.54 4.08
N LEU A 45 5.52 20.93 3.63
CA LEU A 45 6.51 19.99 3.12
C LEU A 45 7.00 19.02 4.20
N LEU A 46 7.20 19.50 5.44
CA LEU A 46 7.56 18.65 6.57
C LEU A 46 6.44 17.66 6.90
N LEU A 47 5.20 18.13 7.00
CA LEU A 47 4.04 17.25 7.25
C LEU A 47 3.86 16.22 6.13
N GLY A 48 3.99 16.64 4.87
CA GLY A 48 3.94 15.75 3.71
C GLY A 48 5.07 14.72 3.72
N GLY A 49 6.30 15.14 4.05
CA GLY A 49 7.46 14.26 4.16
C GLY A 49 7.32 13.23 5.29
N VAL A 50 6.85 13.66 6.47
CA VAL A 50 6.55 12.76 7.60
C VAL A 50 5.43 11.78 7.22
N GLY A 51 4.36 12.26 6.59
CA GLY A 51 3.26 11.42 6.10
C GLY A 51 3.73 10.37 5.08
N TYR A 52 4.55 10.78 4.13
CA TYR A 52 5.13 9.87 3.12
C TYR A 52 6.06 8.83 3.74
N TRP A 53 6.92 9.24 4.68
CA TRP A 53 7.81 8.34 5.42
C TRP A 53 7.03 7.32 6.26
N ALA A 54 6.00 7.76 6.98
CA ALA A 54 5.12 6.90 7.76
C ALA A 54 4.33 5.92 6.88
N TYR A 55 3.80 6.41 5.75
CA TYR A 55 3.15 5.55 4.74
C TYR A 55 4.10 4.48 4.23
N GLY A 56 5.34 4.84 3.88
CA GLY A 56 6.35 3.87 3.46
C GLY A 56 6.65 2.81 4.53
N ARG A 57 6.64 3.17 5.82
CA ARG A 57 6.81 2.23 6.94
C ARG A 57 5.62 1.30 7.15
N LEU A 58 4.40 1.79 6.89
CA LEU A 58 3.17 0.99 6.99
C LEU A 58 2.95 0.11 5.76
N ALA A 59 3.35 0.57 4.58
CA ALA A 59 3.28 -0.17 3.33
C ALA A 59 4.45 -1.14 3.15
N ALA A 60 5.59 -0.89 3.80
CA ALA A 60 6.72 -1.79 3.79
C ALA A 60 6.41 -3.06 4.60
N ALA A 61 6.42 -4.18 3.87
CA ALA A 61 6.33 -5.56 4.34
C ALA A 61 4.91 -6.04 4.73
N SER A 62 3.99 -6.03 3.75
CA SER A 62 3.00 -7.12 3.74
C SER A 62 3.73 -8.45 3.57
N PRO A 63 3.39 -9.50 4.34
CA PRO A 63 4.04 -10.80 4.20
C PRO A 63 3.78 -11.37 2.80
N GLY A 64 4.78 -12.08 2.26
CA GLY A 64 4.71 -12.75 0.96
C GLY A 64 5.70 -12.24 -0.06
N GLU A 65 5.78 -12.95 -1.18
CA GLU A 65 6.56 -12.59 -2.36
C GLU A 65 5.60 -12.33 -3.52
N PHE A 66 5.81 -11.25 -4.28
CA PHE A 66 5.04 -11.02 -5.48
C PHE A 66 5.49 -11.98 -6.59
N VAL A 67 4.57 -12.80 -7.07
CA VAL A 67 4.78 -13.69 -8.22
C VAL A 67 4.00 -13.15 -9.41
N ALA A 68 4.67 -13.02 -10.56
CA ALA A 68 4.02 -12.59 -11.79
C ALA A 68 2.93 -13.60 -12.22
N SER A 69 1.76 -13.09 -12.58
CA SER A 69 0.65 -13.93 -13.03
C SER A 69 0.99 -14.68 -14.31
N LEU A 70 0.67 -15.98 -14.33
CA LEU A 70 0.77 -16.85 -15.51
C LEU A 70 -0.53 -16.89 -16.34
N GLY A 71 -1.51 -16.04 -16.03
CA GLY A 71 -2.82 -16.01 -16.72
C GLY A 71 -3.81 -17.06 -16.22
N ASN A 72 -4.91 -17.26 -16.96
CA ASN A 72 -6.08 -18.06 -16.54
C ASN A 72 -6.49 -19.16 -17.53
N ARG A 73 -5.52 -19.79 -18.19
CA ARG A 73 -5.80 -20.81 -19.19
C ARG A 73 -6.39 -22.07 -18.55
N HIS A 74 -7.61 -22.43 -18.92
CA HIS A 74 -8.19 -23.72 -18.58
C HIS A 74 -7.52 -24.85 -19.39
N ILE A 75 -7.18 -25.97 -18.73
CA ILE A 75 -6.52 -27.12 -19.35
C ILE A 75 -7.48 -28.31 -19.54
N ALA A 76 -7.18 -29.16 -20.52
CA ALA A 76 -7.90 -30.42 -20.72
C ALA A 76 -7.49 -31.47 -19.67
N PRO A 77 -8.33 -32.50 -19.39
CA PRO A 77 -7.99 -33.58 -18.45
C PRO A 77 -6.66 -34.28 -18.75
N MET A 78 -6.28 -34.39 -20.03
CA MET A 78 -5.03 -35.02 -20.45
C MET A 78 -3.77 -34.21 -20.12
N GLU A 79 -3.91 -32.93 -19.77
CA GLU A 79 -2.81 -32.04 -19.38
C GLU A 79 -2.61 -31.99 -17.85
N MET A 80 -3.50 -32.62 -17.07
CA MET A 80 -3.40 -32.64 -15.60
C MET A 80 -2.08 -33.24 -15.13
N GLY A 81 -1.38 -32.54 -14.23
CA GLY A 81 -0.07 -32.94 -13.72
C GLY A 81 1.10 -32.68 -14.66
N LEU A 82 0.85 -32.16 -15.88
CA LEU A 82 1.88 -31.78 -16.84
C LEU A 82 2.16 -30.27 -16.84
N THR A 83 1.37 -29.50 -16.08
CA THR A 83 1.49 -28.04 -16.03
C THR A 83 2.72 -27.60 -15.25
N GLN A 84 3.45 -26.63 -15.81
CA GLN A 84 4.58 -25.99 -15.15
C GLN A 84 4.14 -24.65 -14.55
N TYR A 85 4.55 -24.42 -13.30
CA TYR A 85 4.29 -23.18 -12.56
C TYR A 85 5.60 -22.48 -12.19
N THR A 86 5.52 -21.17 -11.94
CA THR A 86 6.67 -20.34 -11.56
C THR A 86 6.80 -20.13 -10.05
N SER A 87 5.83 -20.61 -9.26
CA SER A 87 5.87 -20.58 -7.80
C SER A 87 5.50 -21.94 -7.21
N GLU A 88 5.94 -22.16 -5.97
CA GLU A 88 5.70 -23.38 -5.22
C GLU A 88 5.29 -23.01 -3.77
N PRO A 89 4.01 -23.19 -3.35
CA PRO A 89 2.85 -23.64 -4.13
C PRO A 89 2.49 -22.72 -5.32
N PRO A 90 1.75 -23.22 -6.32
CA PRO A 90 1.33 -22.42 -7.46
C PRO A 90 0.26 -21.40 -7.04
N THR A 91 0.41 -20.15 -7.49
CA THR A 91 -0.49 -19.04 -7.15
C THR A 91 -1.27 -18.49 -8.35
N SER A 92 -0.91 -18.89 -9.57
CA SER A 92 -1.58 -18.53 -10.82
C SER A 92 -1.19 -19.50 -11.93
N GLY A 93 -1.85 -19.41 -13.10
CA GLY A 93 -1.47 -20.14 -14.30
C GLY A 93 -2.51 -21.14 -14.77
N PRO A 94 -2.12 -22.05 -15.68
CA PRO A 94 -3.05 -23.01 -16.25
C PRO A 94 -3.64 -23.93 -15.19
N HIS A 95 -4.94 -24.14 -15.22
CA HIS A 95 -5.67 -24.87 -14.18
C HIS A 95 -6.84 -25.65 -14.78
N PHE A 96 -7.40 -26.57 -14.01
CA PHE A 96 -8.46 -27.45 -14.47
C PHE A 96 -9.83 -26.79 -14.30
N ALA A 97 -10.82 -27.13 -15.13
CA ALA A 97 -12.14 -26.49 -15.08
C ALA A 97 -12.96 -26.79 -13.82
N ALA A 98 -12.60 -27.81 -13.04
CA ALA A 98 -13.21 -28.05 -11.75
C ALA A 98 -12.38 -27.45 -10.61
N ILE A 99 -13.05 -27.13 -9.50
CA ILE A 99 -12.40 -26.71 -8.25
C ILE A 99 -12.28 -27.88 -7.28
N ALA A 100 -11.34 -27.78 -6.33
CA ALA A 100 -11.40 -28.61 -5.14
C ALA A 100 -12.56 -28.16 -4.24
N ARG A 101 -13.13 -29.09 -3.48
CA ARG A 101 -14.15 -28.75 -2.48
C ARG A 101 -13.56 -27.80 -1.45
N TRP A 102 -14.32 -26.78 -1.05
CA TRP A 102 -13.95 -25.91 0.06
C TRP A 102 -13.88 -26.69 1.38
N GLY A 103 -13.05 -26.20 2.32
CA GLY A 103 -12.89 -26.78 3.64
C GLY A 103 -11.60 -27.58 3.85
N ILE A 104 -11.65 -28.55 4.76
CA ILE A 104 -10.46 -29.27 5.24
C ILE A 104 -10.29 -30.57 4.46
N HIS A 105 -9.06 -30.83 4.04
CA HIS A 105 -8.64 -32.04 3.33
C HIS A 105 -7.54 -32.75 4.08
N GLU A 106 -7.61 -34.08 4.11
CA GLU A 106 -6.61 -34.95 4.75
C GLU A 106 -5.54 -35.44 3.76
N SER A 107 -5.72 -35.16 2.46
CA SER A 107 -4.82 -35.57 1.38
C SER A 107 -4.43 -34.38 0.52
N PRO A 108 -3.24 -34.41 -0.14
CA PRO A 108 -2.83 -33.34 -1.02
C PRO A 108 -3.82 -33.15 -2.17
N ILE A 109 -4.04 -31.89 -2.54
CA ILE A 109 -4.93 -31.53 -3.64
C ILE A 109 -4.07 -31.37 -4.91
N PRO A 110 -4.53 -31.82 -6.09
CA PRO A 110 -3.87 -31.51 -7.36
C PRO A 110 -3.65 -30.00 -7.56
N LYS A 111 -2.46 -29.61 -8.02
CA LYS A 111 -2.03 -28.20 -8.19
C LYS A 111 -3.02 -27.41 -9.06
N GLU A 112 -3.50 -28.02 -10.13
CA GLU A 112 -4.43 -27.41 -11.08
C GLU A 112 -5.81 -27.14 -10.48
N LEU A 113 -6.28 -27.93 -9.51
CA LEU A 113 -7.55 -27.65 -8.82
C LEU A 113 -7.38 -26.49 -7.85
N GLN A 114 -6.25 -26.46 -7.14
CA GLN A 114 -5.91 -25.40 -6.19
C GLN A 114 -5.85 -24.02 -6.85
N VAL A 115 -5.24 -23.94 -8.04
CA VAL A 115 -5.14 -22.67 -8.78
C VAL A 115 -6.51 -22.15 -9.21
N HIS A 116 -7.47 -23.03 -9.57
CA HIS A 116 -8.84 -22.59 -9.84
C HIS A 116 -9.52 -22.04 -8.57
N ASN A 117 -9.38 -22.71 -7.42
CA ASN A 117 -9.85 -22.16 -6.15
C ASN A 117 -9.25 -20.78 -5.85
N LEU A 118 -7.98 -20.52 -6.20
CA LEU A 118 -7.35 -19.21 -6.06
C LEU A 118 -7.88 -18.19 -7.08
N GLU A 119 -8.16 -18.58 -8.32
CA GLU A 119 -8.80 -17.72 -9.32
C GLU A 119 -10.18 -17.24 -8.85
N ASP A 120 -10.92 -18.12 -8.18
CA ASP A 120 -12.22 -17.81 -7.57
C ASP A 120 -12.12 -16.94 -6.29
N GLY A 121 -10.92 -16.48 -5.93
CA GLY A 121 -10.69 -15.65 -4.74
C GLY A 121 -10.62 -16.43 -3.43
N GLY A 122 -10.42 -17.75 -3.51
CA GLY A 122 -10.24 -18.62 -2.35
C GLY A 122 -8.91 -18.40 -1.63
N VAL A 123 -8.86 -18.87 -0.38
CA VAL A 123 -7.64 -18.85 0.44
C VAL A 123 -7.18 -20.28 0.70
N LEU A 124 -5.94 -20.59 0.33
CA LEU A 124 -5.31 -21.86 0.65
C LEU A 124 -4.40 -21.74 1.87
N VAL A 125 -4.65 -22.57 2.86
CA VAL A 125 -3.79 -22.78 4.03
C VAL A 125 -3.18 -24.16 3.88
N GLN A 126 -1.85 -24.21 3.76
CA GLN A 126 -1.15 -25.45 3.46
C GLN A 126 -0.07 -25.76 4.47
N TYR A 127 0.14 -27.04 4.75
CA TYR A 127 1.12 -27.50 5.72
C TYR A 127 1.97 -28.63 5.17
N ASN A 128 3.25 -28.65 5.55
CA ASN A 128 4.20 -29.69 5.19
C ASN A 128 4.91 -30.19 6.45
N CYS A 129 4.19 -30.91 7.31
CA CYS A 129 4.78 -31.50 8.51
C CYS A 129 4.28 -32.94 8.70
N PRO A 130 5.11 -33.82 9.29
CA PRO A 130 4.75 -35.21 9.51
C PRO A 130 3.68 -35.32 10.60
N LEU A 131 2.61 -36.07 10.33
CA LEU A 131 1.53 -36.31 11.29
C LEU A 131 1.97 -37.13 12.50
N THR A 132 3.17 -37.72 12.50
CA THR A 132 3.76 -38.36 13.69
C THR A 132 4.22 -37.34 14.73
N ASN A 133 4.33 -36.06 14.36
CA ASN A 133 4.64 -34.97 15.28
C ASN A 133 3.35 -34.43 15.93
N GLU A 134 3.24 -34.52 17.26
CA GLU A 134 2.09 -34.01 18.02
C GLU A 134 1.92 -32.48 17.91
N GLU A 135 3.01 -31.73 17.75
CA GLU A 135 2.95 -30.29 17.51
C GLU A 135 2.31 -29.99 16.15
N CYS A 136 2.59 -30.82 15.14
CA CYS A 136 1.99 -30.70 13.81
C CYS A 136 0.49 -30.97 13.87
N LYS A 137 0.04 -32.00 14.60
CA LYS A 137 -1.39 -32.26 14.81
C LYS A 137 -2.08 -31.08 15.49
N THR A 138 -1.47 -30.56 16.56
CA THR A 138 -1.99 -29.39 17.29
C THR A 138 -2.06 -28.15 16.40
N LEU A 139 -1.08 -27.93 15.52
CA LEU A 139 -1.09 -26.84 14.54
C LEU A 139 -2.25 -27.01 13.55
N ILE A 140 -2.41 -28.19 12.97
CA ILE A 140 -3.48 -28.49 12.00
C ILE A 140 -4.85 -28.27 12.64
N GLU A 141 -5.06 -28.69 13.89
CA GLU A 141 -6.31 -28.45 14.61
C GLU A 141 -6.61 -26.95 14.77
N LYS A 142 -5.61 -26.14 15.12
CA LYS A 142 -5.76 -24.67 15.23
C LYS A 142 -6.05 -24.04 13.87
N LEU A 143 -5.36 -24.45 12.81
CA LEU A 143 -5.62 -23.98 11.44
C LEU A 143 -7.02 -24.37 10.98
N ALA A 144 -7.47 -25.58 11.29
CA ALA A 144 -8.81 -26.07 10.98
C ALA A 144 -9.89 -25.22 11.67
N GLN A 145 -9.69 -24.80 12.93
CA GLN A 145 -10.60 -23.88 13.61
C GLN A 145 -10.69 -22.52 12.90
N ILE A 146 -9.59 -22.03 12.34
CA ILE A 146 -9.58 -20.78 11.56
C ILE A 146 -10.33 -20.96 10.24
N VAL A 147 -9.98 -21.98 9.46
CA VAL A 147 -10.53 -22.23 8.11
C VAL A 147 -12.04 -22.47 8.16
N ARG A 148 -12.55 -23.17 9.17
CA ARG A 148 -14.01 -23.41 9.35
C ARG A 148 -14.86 -22.15 9.48
N ARG A 149 -14.26 -20.98 9.71
CA ARG A 149 -14.97 -19.69 9.80
C ARG A 149 -15.22 -19.04 8.44
N TYR A 150 -14.69 -19.61 7.36
CA TYR A 150 -14.73 -19.02 6.02
C TYR A 150 -15.26 -20.04 5.00
N ASP A 151 -16.14 -19.58 4.12
CA ASP A 151 -16.76 -20.44 3.10
C ASP A 151 -15.84 -20.71 1.88
N HIS A 152 -14.86 -19.82 1.65
CA HIS A 152 -13.91 -19.88 0.52
C HIS A 152 -12.48 -20.07 1.02
N ALA A 153 -12.28 -21.09 1.86
CA ALA A 153 -10.96 -21.44 2.37
C ALA A 153 -10.71 -22.94 2.33
N ILE A 154 -9.46 -23.32 2.10
CA ILE A 154 -9.00 -24.71 2.09
C ILE A 154 -7.88 -24.88 3.12
N LEU A 155 -7.92 -25.99 3.87
CA LEU A 155 -6.78 -26.50 4.62
C LEU A 155 -6.37 -27.84 4.03
N ALA A 156 -5.12 -27.99 3.57
CA ALA A 156 -4.66 -29.24 2.99
C ALA A 156 -3.15 -29.49 3.21
N PRO A 157 -2.70 -30.75 3.28
CA PRO A 157 -1.28 -31.06 3.26
C PRO A 157 -0.67 -30.71 1.90
N TYR A 158 0.59 -30.26 1.90
CA TYR A 158 1.34 -29.90 0.71
C TYR A 158 2.80 -30.36 0.80
N PRO A 159 3.14 -31.54 0.24
CA PRO A 159 4.48 -32.10 0.39
C PRO A 159 5.57 -31.41 -0.44
N GLY A 160 5.20 -30.60 -1.44
CA GLY A 160 6.11 -30.04 -2.46
C GLY A 160 5.97 -30.77 -3.80
#